data_AF-A0A016UN32-F1
#
_entry.id   AF-A0A016UN32-F1
#
_cell.length_a   1.000
_cell.length_b   1.000
_cell.length_c   1.000
_cell.angle_alpha   90.00
_cell.angle_beta   90.00
_cell.angle_gamma   90.00
#
_symmetry.space_group_name_H-M   'P 1'
#
loop_
_entity.id
_entity.type
_entity.pdbx_description
1 polymer ?
#
loop_
_entity_poly.entity_id
_entity_poly.type
_entity_poly.pdbx_seq_one_letter_code
_entity_poly.pdbx_strand_id
1 'polypeptide(L)'
;MADSEILQALGILLRDEAEYTHNRIDELMLQRRQFDSIGNLREWWDSTVKKRFEERAQCFINQYGKIEVPGTALRINGKLTQGENIADSGGLKQAFSAYRNYLKKHGEERRIKGLEQFNNEQMFFLGYALVRHSVIPVSD
;
A
#
# COMPACT_ATOMS: atom_id res chain seq x y z
N MET A 1 7.45 -29.08 -3.28
CA MET A 1 7.28 -27.70 -3.76
C MET A 1 6.11 -27.13 -2.98
N ALA A 2 6.37 -26.15 -2.11
CA ALA A 2 5.32 -25.46 -1.39
C ALA A 2 4.92 -24.28 -2.28
N ASP A 3 3.85 -24.47 -3.05
CA ASP A 3 3.24 -23.40 -3.84
C ASP A 3 2.56 -22.45 -2.85
N SER A 4 3.26 -21.39 -2.44
CA SER A 4 2.59 -20.32 -1.71
C SER A 4 1.82 -19.48 -2.72
N GLU A 5 0.55 -19.85 -2.92
CA GLU A 5 -0.46 -19.04 -3.61
C GLU A 5 -0.48 -17.58 -3.10
N ILE A 6 0.06 -17.34 -1.90
CA ILE A 6 0.26 -16.03 -1.28
C ILE A 6 1.37 -15.20 -1.94
N LEU A 7 2.48 -15.79 -2.40
CA LEU A 7 3.48 -15.04 -3.18
C LEU A 7 2.93 -14.67 -4.56
N GLN A 8 2.08 -15.52 -5.15
CA GLN A 8 1.34 -15.15 -6.37
C GLN A 8 0.29 -14.06 -6.10
N ALA A 9 -0.47 -14.13 -5.00
CA ALA A 9 -1.45 -13.11 -4.65
C ALA A 9 -0.83 -11.76 -4.26
N LEU A 10 0.28 -11.78 -3.49
CA LEU A 10 1.10 -10.59 -3.21
C LEU A 10 1.72 -10.03 -4.50
N GLY A 11 2.20 -10.92 -5.39
CA GLY A 11 2.73 -10.54 -6.69
C GLY A 11 1.68 -9.90 -7.60
N ILE A 12 0.44 -10.37 -7.61
CA ILE A 12 -0.68 -9.81 -8.39
C ILE A 12 -1.11 -8.45 -7.81
N LEU A 13 -1.31 -8.35 -6.48
CA LEU A 13 -1.69 -7.09 -5.82
C LEU A 13 -0.64 -5.99 -6.01
N LEU A 14 0.65 -6.34 -5.94
CA LEU A 14 1.75 -5.37 -6.08
C LEU A 14 2.08 -5.06 -7.55
N ARG A 15 1.89 -6.02 -8.47
CA ARG A 15 2.07 -5.80 -9.92
C ARG A 15 0.97 -4.89 -10.48
N ASP A 16 -0.28 -5.07 -10.05
CA ASP A 16 -1.38 -4.19 -10.46
C ASP A 16 -1.19 -2.75 -9.94
N GLU A 17 -0.61 -2.54 -8.75
CA GLU A 17 -0.24 -1.19 -8.27
C GLU A 17 0.91 -0.58 -9.08
N ALA A 18 1.97 -1.33 -9.38
CA ALA A 18 3.16 -0.80 -10.05
C ALA A 18 2.95 -0.47 -11.54
N GLU A 19 2.16 -1.27 -12.26
CA GLU A 19 1.92 -1.08 -13.69
C GLU A 19 0.83 -0.02 -13.96
N TYR A 20 -0.09 0.18 -13.01
CA TYR A 20 -1.12 1.24 -13.08
C TYR A 20 -0.59 2.63 -12.71
N THR A 21 0.34 2.72 -11.75
CA THR A 21 0.93 3.99 -11.27
C THR A 21 1.93 4.60 -12.23
N HIS A 22 2.61 3.79 -13.07
CA HIS A 22 3.68 4.30 -13.94
C HIS A 22 3.19 5.17 -15.11
N ASN A 23 1.88 5.22 -15.41
CA ASN A 23 1.38 5.92 -16.62
C ASN A 23 0.20 6.89 -16.45
N ARG A 24 -0.28 7.23 -15.25
CA ARG A 24 -1.26 8.34 -15.13
C ARG A 24 -1.51 8.89 -13.69
N ILE A 25 -1.04 10.13 -13.48
CA ILE A 25 -1.62 11.20 -12.61
C ILE A 25 -1.45 11.04 -11.08
N ASP A 26 -0.50 11.80 -10.53
CA ASP A 26 -0.27 12.05 -9.09
C ASP A 26 -1.39 12.88 -8.39
N GLU A 27 -2.68 12.60 -8.65
CA GLU A 27 -3.80 13.41 -8.09
C GLU A 27 -5.09 12.62 -7.80
N LEU A 28 -5.02 11.29 -7.68
CA LEU A 28 -6.19 10.46 -7.96
C LEU A 28 -7.13 10.11 -6.80
N MET A 29 -6.76 10.00 -5.53
CA MET A 29 -7.76 9.53 -4.53
C MET A 29 -8.85 10.56 -4.17
N LEU A 30 -8.49 11.84 -4.04
CA LEU A 30 -9.47 12.93 -3.84
C LEU A 30 -10.30 13.22 -5.09
N GLN A 31 -9.79 12.92 -6.29
CA GLN A 31 -10.53 13.01 -7.54
C GLN A 31 -11.42 11.77 -7.75
N ARG A 32 -10.93 10.55 -7.48
CA ARG A 32 -11.65 9.27 -7.62
C ARG A 32 -12.91 9.21 -6.75
N ARG A 33 -12.89 9.76 -5.53
CA ARG A 33 -14.11 9.84 -4.71
C ARG A 33 -15.22 10.69 -5.33
N GLN A 34 -14.87 11.60 -6.24
CA GLN A 34 -15.85 12.42 -6.95
C GLN A 34 -16.49 11.66 -8.11
N PHE A 35 -16.02 10.46 -8.43
CA PHE A 35 -16.65 9.58 -9.41
C PHE A 35 -17.55 8.56 -8.71
N ASP A 36 -18.79 8.43 -9.18
CA ASP A 36 -19.72 7.42 -8.70
C ASP A 36 -19.38 6.01 -9.23
N SER A 37 -20.17 4.99 -8.86
CA SER A 37 -19.93 3.59 -9.22
C SER A 37 -19.94 3.28 -10.73
N ILE A 38 -20.39 4.23 -11.57
CA ILE A 38 -20.41 4.11 -13.03
C ILE A 38 -19.48 5.13 -13.72
N GLY A 39 -18.69 5.88 -12.94
CA GLY A 39 -17.67 6.78 -13.46
C GLY A 39 -18.15 8.21 -13.76
N ASN A 40 -19.30 8.65 -13.24
CA ASN A 40 -19.73 10.05 -13.39
C ASN A 40 -19.14 10.94 -12.29
N LEU A 41 -18.68 12.13 -12.67
CA LEU A 41 -18.25 13.15 -11.72
C LEU A 41 -19.46 13.77 -10.99
N ARG A 42 -19.70 13.35 -9.74
CA ARG A 42 -20.71 13.94 -8.84
C ARG A 42 -20.31 13.74 -7.38
N GLU A 43 -20.67 14.67 -6.50
CA GLU A 43 -20.55 14.43 -5.06
C GLU A 43 -21.66 13.47 -4.61
N TRP A 44 -21.30 12.24 -4.27
CA TRP A 44 -22.22 11.18 -3.85
C TRP A 44 -22.00 10.75 -2.40
N TRP A 45 -21.03 11.37 -1.71
CA TRP A 45 -20.76 11.10 -0.30
C TRP A 45 -21.55 12.05 0.59
N ASP A 46 -22.03 11.53 1.71
CA ASP A 46 -22.54 12.38 2.78
C ASP A 46 -21.44 13.33 3.28
N SER A 47 -21.83 14.56 3.63
CA SER A 47 -20.89 15.59 4.09
C SER A 47 -20.07 15.16 5.31
N THR A 48 -20.65 14.34 6.20
CA THR A 48 -19.97 13.80 7.38
C THR A 48 -18.89 12.80 6.98
N VAL A 49 -19.16 11.95 5.99
CA VAL A 49 -18.20 10.94 5.49
C VAL A 49 -17.04 11.64 4.81
N LYS A 50 -17.32 12.63 3.97
CA LYS A 50 -16.31 13.47 3.31
C LYS A 50 -15.37 14.12 4.32
N LYS A 51 -15.92 14.77 5.35
CA LYS A 51 -15.10 15.42 6.39
C LYS A 51 -14.19 14.43 7.11
N ARG A 52 -14.72 13.27 7.53
CA ARG A 52 -13.92 12.22 8.20
C ARG A 52 -12.82 11.65 7.30
N PHE A 53 -13.07 11.56 5.99
CA PHE A 53 -12.07 11.13 5.03
C PHE A 53 -10.95 12.17 4.91
N GLU A 54 -11.30 13.45 4.74
CA GLU A 54 -10.33 14.54 4.65
C GLU A 54 -9.45 14.64 5.90
N GLU A 55 -10.04 14.48 7.10
CA GLU A 55 -9.30 14.43 8.37
C GLU A 55 -8.26 13.30 8.42
N ARG A 56 -8.63 12.10 7.95
CA ARG A 56 -7.70 10.96 7.89
C ARG A 56 -6.65 11.13 6.81
N ALA A 57 -7.04 11.64 5.65
CA ALA A 57 -6.15 11.90 4.54
C ALA A 57 -5.09 12.95 4.92
N GLN A 58 -5.43 13.91 5.79
CA GLN A 58 -4.48 14.87 6.35
C GLN A 58 -3.40 14.21 7.22
N CYS A 59 -3.71 13.10 7.91
CA CYS A 59 -2.72 12.34 8.66
C CYS A 59 -1.60 11.81 7.76
N PHE A 60 -1.95 11.30 6.58
CA PHE A 60 -0.98 10.84 5.58
C PHE A 60 -0.10 11.97 5.07
N ILE A 61 -0.67 13.14 4.76
CA ILE A 61 0.10 14.32 4.36
C ILE A 61 1.14 14.66 5.43
N ASN A 62 0.70 14.72 6.70
CA ASN A 62 1.55 15.11 7.81
C ASN A 62 2.61 14.06 8.14
N GLN A 63 2.30 12.78 8.00
CA GLN A 63 3.23 11.69 8.25
C GLN A 63 4.34 11.66 7.19
N TYR A 64 3.95 11.61 5.92
CA TYR A 64 4.91 11.46 4.82
C TYR A 64 5.67 12.76 4.53
N GLY A 65 5.04 13.92 4.76
CA GLY A 65 5.71 15.23 4.63
C GLY A 65 6.89 15.47 5.57
N LYS A 66 7.04 14.64 6.62
CA LYS A 66 8.17 14.70 7.56
C LYS A 66 9.35 13.84 7.13
N ILE A 67 9.19 13.01 6.11
CA ILE A 67 10.23 12.10 5.64
C ILE A 67 11.20 12.89 4.77
N GLU A 68 12.48 12.87 5.15
CA GLU A 68 13.59 13.33 4.31
C GLU A 68 14.05 12.20 3.41
N VAL A 69 14.30 12.51 2.13
CA VAL A 69 14.81 11.55 1.17
C VAL A 69 16.28 11.29 1.50
N PRO A 70 16.67 10.04 1.84
CA PRO A 70 18.03 9.71 2.25
C PRO A 70 19.06 10.18 1.21
N GLY A 71 20.17 10.73 1.69
CA GLY A 71 21.23 11.26 0.83
C GLY A 71 20.91 12.62 0.19
N THR A 72 19.79 13.25 0.55
CA THR A 72 19.41 14.59 0.07
C THR A 72 18.93 15.48 1.21
N ALA A 73 18.77 16.78 0.95
CA ALA A 73 18.09 17.70 1.86
C ALA A 73 16.59 17.89 1.53
N LEU A 74 16.03 17.04 0.64
CA LEU A 74 14.66 17.15 0.16
C LEU A 74 13.70 16.38 1.07
N ARG A 75 12.48 16.91 1.23
CA ARG A 75 11.37 16.24 1.91
C ARG A 75 10.32 15.77 0.92
N ILE A 76 9.69 14.64 1.23
CA ILE A 76 8.58 14.12 0.43
C ILE A 76 7.43 15.13 0.45
N ASN A 77 6.83 15.41 -0.71
CA ASN A 77 5.61 16.20 -0.77
C ASN A 77 4.41 15.32 -0.40
N GLY A 78 4.06 15.29 0.88
CA GLY A 78 2.97 14.45 1.39
C GLY A 78 1.60 14.72 0.78
N LYS A 79 1.35 15.91 0.21
CA LYS A 79 0.12 16.22 -0.53
C LYS A 79 0.10 15.57 -1.90
N LEU A 80 1.22 15.63 -2.62
CA LEU A 80 1.38 15.01 -3.94
C LEU A 80 1.25 13.48 -3.84
N THR A 81 1.92 12.88 -2.87
CA THR A 81 1.94 11.41 -2.71
C THR A 81 0.74 10.86 -1.91
N GLN A 82 -0.22 11.71 -1.52
CA GLN A 82 -1.28 11.34 -0.58
C GLN A 82 -2.10 10.13 -1.07
N GLY A 83 -2.45 10.12 -2.36
CA GLY A 83 -3.29 9.06 -2.94
C GLY A 83 -2.64 7.69 -2.85
N GLU A 84 -1.40 7.59 -3.33
CA GLU A 84 -0.61 6.36 -3.29
C GLU A 84 -0.28 5.92 -1.87
N ASN A 85 0.04 6.86 -0.97
CA ASN A 85 0.29 6.53 0.44
C ASN A 85 -0.95 5.90 1.13
N ILE A 86 -2.15 6.37 0.77
CA ILE A 86 -3.42 5.79 1.24
C ILE A 86 -3.65 4.42 0.58
N ALA A 87 -3.39 4.28 -0.72
CA ALA A 87 -3.51 3.02 -1.46
C ALA A 87 -2.60 1.94 -0.86
N ASP A 88 -1.30 2.21 -0.76
CA ASP A 88 -0.29 1.32 -0.18
C ASP A 88 -0.67 0.83 1.22
N SER A 89 -1.07 1.77 2.09
CA SER A 89 -1.44 1.45 3.48
C SER A 89 -2.77 0.68 3.56
N GLY A 90 -3.72 1.01 2.68
CA GLY A 90 -4.99 0.32 2.56
C GLY A 90 -4.82 -1.10 2.04
N GLY A 91 -4.07 -1.27 0.95
CA GLY A 91 -3.75 -2.54 0.32
C GLY A 91 -3.02 -3.47 1.27
N LEU A 92 -1.97 -3.00 1.95
CA LEU A 92 -1.23 -3.78 2.93
C LEU A 92 -2.14 -4.26 4.08
N LYS A 93 -3.00 -3.38 4.61
CA LYS A 93 -3.94 -3.73 5.68
C LYS A 93 -4.95 -4.78 5.23
N GLN A 94 -5.52 -4.66 4.02
CA GLN A 94 -6.47 -5.62 3.49
C GLN A 94 -5.81 -6.97 3.20
N ALA A 95 -4.64 -6.97 2.57
CA ALA A 95 -3.86 -8.17 2.30
C ALA A 95 -3.51 -8.92 3.59
N PHE A 96 -3.05 -8.21 4.63
CA PHE A 96 -2.74 -8.82 5.92
C PHE A 96 -3.99 -9.38 6.61
N SER A 97 -5.12 -8.67 6.54
CA SER A 97 -6.40 -9.17 7.08
C SER A 97 -6.86 -10.44 6.35
N ALA A 98 -6.75 -10.48 5.02
CA ALA A 98 -7.05 -11.65 4.21
C ALA A 98 -6.14 -12.83 4.59
N TYR A 99 -4.85 -12.56 4.78
CA TYR A 99 -3.88 -13.57 5.21
C TYR A 99 -4.23 -14.19 6.58
N ARG A 100 -4.54 -13.36 7.57
CA ARG A 100 -4.96 -13.87 8.89
C ARG A 100 -6.25 -14.68 8.82
N ASN A 101 -7.19 -14.31 7.95
CA ASN A 101 -8.41 -15.08 7.72
C ASN A 101 -8.12 -16.42 7.06
N TYR A 102 -7.16 -16.47 6.13
CA TYR A 102 -6.68 -17.72 5.55
C TYR A 102 -6.08 -18.64 6.64
N LEU A 103 -5.17 -18.13 7.47
CA LEU A 103 -4.56 -18.92 8.56
C LEU A 103 -5.59 -19.43 9.57
N LYS A 104 -6.63 -18.64 9.89
CA LYS A 104 -7.74 -19.10 10.75
C LYS A 104 -8.51 -20.27 10.15
N LYS A 105 -8.67 -20.30 8.83
CA LYS A 105 -9.45 -21.32 8.13
C LYS A 105 -8.64 -22.58 7.81
N HIS A 106 -7.34 -22.42 7.54
CA HIS A 106 -6.48 -23.48 7.01
C HIS A 106 -5.38 -23.92 7.98
N GLY A 107 -5.20 -23.23 9.11
CA GLY A 107 -4.10 -23.46 10.04
C GLY A 107 -2.82 -22.71 9.66
N GLU A 108 -1.78 -22.86 10.47
CA GLU A 108 -0.47 -22.26 10.22
C GLU A 108 0.22 -22.92 9.03
N GLU A 109 0.79 -22.11 8.13
CA GLU A 109 1.68 -22.59 7.07
C GLU A 109 3.02 -23.06 7.66
N ARG A 110 3.68 -23.96 6.93
CA ARG A 110 5.04 -24.40 7.28
C ARG A 110 6.01 -23.23 7.19
N ARG A 111 6.87 -23.09 8.21
CA ARG A 111 7.96 -22.11 8.20
C ARG A 111 8.93 -22.38 7.05
N ILE A 112 9.49 -21.31 6.49
CA ILE A 112 10.51 -21.40 5.42
C ILE A 112 11.82 -21.92 6.02
N LYS A 113 12.41 -22.90 5.35
CA LYS A 113 13.68 -23.49 5.79
C LYS A 113 14.81 -22.45 5.75
N GLY A 114 15.56 -22.32 6.84
CA GLY A 114 16.62 -21.31 7.01
C GLY A 114 16.14 -19.93 7.46
N LEU A 115 14.83 -19.74 7.66
CA LEU A 115 14.20 -18.51 8.15
C LEU A 115 13.22 -18.80 9.31
N GLU A 116 13.38 -19.93 9.98
CA GLU A 116 12.45 -20.41 11.02
C GLU A 116 12.37 -19.49 12.25
N GLN A 117 13.34 -18.58 12.42
CA GLN A 117 13.31 -17.54 13.45
C GLN A 117 12.19 -16.52 13.25
N PHE A 118 11.63 -16.42 12.04
CA PHE A 118 10.51 -15.55 11.73
C PHE A 118 9.20 -16.34 11.69
N ASN A 119 8.16 -15.79 12.29
CA ASN A 119 6.82 -16.33 12.15
C ASN A 119 6.19 -15.92 10.80
N ASN A 120 5.08 -16.57 10.44
CA ASN A 120 4.36 -16.35 9.18
C ASN A 120 3.92 -14.89 8.98
N GLU A 121 3.45 -14.22 10.03
CA GLU A 121 3.07 -12.80 9.96
C GLU A 121 4.31 -11.90 9.74
N GLN A 122 5.46 -12.19 10.36
CA GLN A 122 6.72 -11.48 10.10
C GLN A 122 7.22 -11.72 8.68
N MET A 123 7.12 -12.96 8.20
CA MET A 123 7.48 -13.32 6.83
C MET A 123 6.61 -12.60 5.80
N PHE A 124 5.33 -12.38 6.08
CA PHE A 124 4.44 -11.56 5.24
C PHE A 124 4.99 -10.14 5.07
N PHE A 125 5.36 -9.46 6.17
CA PHE A 125 5.90 -8.10 6.10
C PHE A 125 7.31 -8.03 5.49
N LEU A 126 8.15 -9.05 5.71
CA LEU A 126 9.44 -9.17 5.02
C LEU A 126 9.26 -9.32 3.51
N GLY A 127 8.31 -10.15 3.08
CA GLY A 127 7.96 -10.31 1.66
C GLY A 127 7.49 -9.01 1.03
N TYR A 128 6.60 -8.28 1.70
CA TYR A 128 6.15 -6.96 1.25
C TYR A 128 7.30 -5.96 1.08
N ALA A 129 8.22 -5.89 2.07
CA ALA A 129 9.34 -4.96 2.03
C ALA A 129 10.34 -5.27 0.91
N LEU A 130 10.60 -6.55 0.62
CA LEU A 130 11.57 -6.96 -0.42
C LEU A 130 11.14 -6.57 -1.83
N VAL A 131 9.84 -6.60 -2.14
CA VAL A 131 9.32 -6.17 -3.46
C VAL A 131 9.53 -4.67 -3.69
N ARG A 132 9.51 -3.87 -2.61
CA ARG A 132 9.66 -2.41 -2.66
C ARG A 132 11.13 -1.97 -2.66
N HIS A 133 12.09 -2.90 -2.70
CA HIS A 133 13.52 -2.58 -2.71
C HIS A 133 13.96 -2.06 -4.09
N SER A 134 13.96 -0.74 -4.25
CA SER A 134 14.55 -0.04 -5.41
C SER A 134 15.78 0.74 -4.94
N VAL A 135 16.94 0.48 -5.53
CA VAL A 135 18.14 1.32 -5.29
C VAL A 135 18.01 2.54 -6.17
N ILE A 136 17.85 3.72 -5.57
CA ILE A 136 18.01 4.99 -6.28
C ILE A 136 19.51 5.32 -6.22
N PRO A 137 20.26 5.24 -7.34
CA PRO A 137 21.64 5.68 -7.35
C PRO A 137 21.68 7.18 -7.07
N VAL A 138 22.34 7.57 -5.98
CA VAL A 138 22.66 8.97 -5.71
C VAL A 138 23.94 9.26 -6.49
N SER A 139 23.85 10.09 -7.53
CA SER A 139 25.04 10.59 -8.23
C SER A 139 25.69 11.67 -7.36
N ASP A 140 26.95 11.45 -6.97
CA ASP A 140 27.82 12.45 -6.33
C ASP A 140 28.02 13.71 -7.20
#